data_AF-A0A6G2DE70-F1
#
_entry.id   AF-A0A6G2DE70-F1
#
_cell.length_a   1.000
_cell.length_b   1.000
_cell.length_c   1.000
_cell.angle_alpha   90.00
_cell.angle_beta   90.00
_cell.angle_gamma   90.00
#
_symmetry.space_group_name_H-M   'P 1'
#
loop_
_entity.id
_entity.type
_entity.pdbx_description
1 polymer ?
#
loop_
_entity_poly.entity_id
_entity_poly.type
_entity_poly.pdbx_seq_one_letter_code
_entity_poly.pdbx_strand_id
1 'polypeptide(L)'
;MKVLVTGFEPFGGEKGNPALEAIKGLPAEIHGAEVRWLEVPTVFHKSAQVLEEEMNRYQPDFVLCIGQAGGRTSVTPERVAINQDDARISDNEDNQPIDRPIRPDGASAYFS
;
A
#
# COMPACT_ATOMS: atom_id res chain seq x y z
N MET A 1 -17.26 -10.48 -7.45
CA MET A 1 -15.86 -10.40 -6.99
C MET A 1 -15.65 -9.02 -6.42
N LYS A 2 -14.99 -8.90 -5.27
CA LYS A 2 -14.69 -7.63 -4.60
C LYS A 2 -13.19 -7.38 -4.62
N VAL A 3 -12.79 -6.21 -5.08
CA VAL A 3 -11.39 -5.79 -5.14
C VAL A 3 -11.21 -4.56 -4.27
N LEU A 4 -10.30 -4.64 -3.31
CA LEU A 4 -9.84 -3.50 -2.54
C LEU A 4 -8.54 -2.97 -3.15
N VAL A 5 -8.51 -1.69 -3.49
CA VAL A 5 -7.33 -1.03 -4.03
C VAL A 5 -6.85 0.03 -3.04
N THR A 6 -5.57 0.03 -2.66
CA THR A 6 -5.04 1.06 -1.75
C THR A 6 -4.05 2.00 -2.41
N GLY A 7 -3.91 3.19 -1.83
CA GLY A 7 -2.95 4.19 -2.26
C GLY A 7 -2.52 5.05 -1.09
N PHE A 8 -1.25 5.43 -1.07
CA PHE A 8 -0.65 6.19 0.02
C PHE A 8 -0.97 7.69 -0.08
N GLU A 9 -1.17 8.34 1.06
CA GLU A 9 -1.13 9.80 1.14
C GLU A 9 0.24 10.37 0.69
N PRO A 10 0.36 11.69 0.45
CA PRO A 10 1.65 12.32 0.14
C PRO A 10 2.67 12.15 1.26
N PHE A 11 3.96 12.08 0.91
CA PHE A 11 5.06 11.91 1.86
C PHE A 11 6.34 12.57 1.35
N GLY A 12 7.37 12.66 2.21
CA GLY A 12 8.69 13.15 1.80
C GLY A 12 8.71 14.61 1.32
N GLY A 13 7.76 15.43 1.78
CA GLY A 13 7.60 16.83 1.37
C GLY A 13 6.82 17.05 0.06
N GLU A 14 6.35 15.98 -0.58
CA GLU A 14 5.52 16.08 -1.78
C GLU A 14 4.10 16.57 -1.45
N LYS A 15 3.51 17.34 -2.36
CA LYS A 15 2.14 17.89 -2.20
C LYS A 15 1.04 16.94 -2.65
N GLY A 16 1.41 15.87 -3.34
CA GLY A 16 0.49 14.90 -3.92
C GLY A 16 1.14 13.53 -4.03
N ASN A 17 0.32 12.51 -4.28
CA ASN A 17 0.79 11.16 -4.55
C ASN A 17 0.01 10.61 -5.77
N PRO A 18 0.68 10.33 -6.90
CA PRO A 18 0.02 9.90 -8.12
C PRO A 18 -0.65 8.53 -7.97
N ALA A 19 -0.20 7.68 -7.04
CA ALA A 19 -0.89 6.42 -6.74
C ALA A 19 -2.29 6.69 -6.19
N LEU A 20 -2.39 7.59 -5.21
CA LEU A 20 -3.66 7.99 -4.62
C LEU A 20 -4.58 8.68 -5.62
N GLU A 21 -4.04 9.60 -6.43
CA GLU A 21 -4.83 10.28 -7.45
C GLU A 21 -5.32 9.32 -8.55
N ALA A 22 -4.52 8.30 -8.90
CA ALA A 22 -4.93 7.26 -9.84
C ALA A 22 -6.09 6.41 -9.30
N ILE A 23 -6.03 5.95 -8.04
CA ILE A 23 -7.08 5.08 -7.48
C ILE A 23 -8.40 5.84 -7.25
N LYS A 24 -8.36 7.14 -6.94
CA LYS A 24 -9.56 7.99 -6.83
C LYS A 24 -10.35 8.07 -8.13
N GLY A 25 -9.67 7.90 -9.27
CA GLY A 25 -10.28 7.87 -10.60
C GLY A 25 -10.86 6.51 -11.01
N LEU A 26 -10.72 5.47 -10.19
CA LEU A 26 -11.26 4.14 -10.53
C LEU A 26 -12.81 4.17 -10.50
N PRO A 27 -13.47 3.55 -11.48
CA PRO A 27 -14.90 3.33 -11.41
C PRO A 27 -15.22 2.32 -10.30
N ALA A 28 -16.45 2.38 -9.75
CA ALA A 28 -16.91 1.45 -8.73
C ALA A 28 -17.06 0.00 -9.22
N GLU A 29 -17.05 -0.22 -10.54
CA GLU A 29 -17.11 -1.53 -11.15
C GLU A 29 -16.20 -1.60 -12.39
N ILE A 30 -15.44 -2.70 -12.52
CA ILE A 30 -14.61 -3.00 -13.69
C ILE A 30 -14.89 -4.44 -14.11
N HIS A 31 -15.44 -4.65 -15.32
CA HIS A 31 -15.73 -5.98 -15.86
C HIS A 31 -16.52 -6.91 -14.89
N GLY A 32 -17.49 -6.37 -14.14
CA GLY A 32 -18.28 -7.14 -13.15
C GLY A 32 -17.62 -7.33 -11.79
N ALA A 33 -16.41 -6.82 -11.57
CA ALA A 33 -15.78 -6.77 -10.26
C ALA A 33 -16.11 -5.45 -9.57
N GLU A 34 -16.61 -5.53 -8.34
CA GLU A 34 -16.83 -4.37 -7.47
C GLU A 34 -15.47 -3.86 -6.99
N VAL A 35 -15.22 -2.57 -7.17
CA VAL A 35 -13.96 -1.93 -6.83
C VAL A 35 -14.20 -0.90 -5.73
N ARG A 36 -13.52 -1.09 -4.61
CA ARG A 36 -13.42 -0.11 -3.54
C ARG A 36 -11.97 0.35 -3.44
N TRP A 37 -11.77 1.65 -3.30
CA TRP A 37 -10.44 2.19 -3.01
C TRP A 37 -10.35 2.72 -1.58
N LEU A 38 -9.14 2.70 -1.02
CA LEU A 38 -8.81 3.15 0.32
C LEU A 38 -7.51 3.96 0.31
N GLU A 39 -7.55 5.17 0.85
CA GLU A 39 -6.35 5.93 1.19
C GLU A 39 -5.74 5.38 2.48
N VAL A 40 -4.43 5.13 2.47
CA VAL A 40 -3.68 4.66 3.65
C VAL A 40 -2.59 5.67 4.03
N PRO A 41 -2.28 5.83 5.33
CA PRO A 41 -1.24 6.77 5.77
C PRO A 41 0.13 6.31 5.31
N THR A 42 1.05 7.24 5.07
CA THR A 42 2.47 6.90 4.84
C THR A 42 3.18 6.87 6.19
N VAL A 43 2.76 5.90 7.00
CA VAL A 43 3.27 5.65 8.36
C VAL A 43 3.46 4.15 8.53
N PHE A 44 4.64 3.74 9.01
CA PHE A 44 4.99 2.34 9.22
C PHE A 44 4.00 1.66 10.18
N HIS A 45 3.62 0.43 9.86
CA HIS A 45 2.64 -0.41 10.56
C HIS A 45 1.19 0.13 10.62
N LYS A 46 0.97 1.44 10.73
CA LYS A 46 -0.36 2.06 10.74
C LYS A 46 -1.08 1.89 9.40
N SER A 47 -0.35 1.99 8.29
CA SER A 47 -0.86 1.67 6.95
C SER A 47 -1.41 0.24 6.84
N ALA A 48 -0.66 -0.72 7.36
CA ALA A 48 -1.07 -2.13 7.41
C ALA A 48 -2.29 -2.33 8.31
N GLN A 49 -2.34 -1.68 9.48
CA GLN A 49 -3.50 -1.75 10.37
C GLN A 49 -4.77 -1.22 9.68
N VAL A 50 -4.71 -0.06 9.02
CA VAL A 50 -5.85 0.53 8.29
C VAL A 50 -6.32 -0.41 7.17
N LEU A 51 -5.39 -1.03 6.45
CA LEU A 51 -5.71 -2.03 5.43
C LEU A 51 -6.36 -3.28 6.04
N GLU A 52 -5.80 -3.85 7.10
CA GLU A 52 -6.34 -5.04 7.78
C GLU A 52 -7.77 -4.79 8.31
N GLU A 53 -8.02 -3.61 8.88
CA GLU A 53 -9.36 -3.21 9.33
C GLU A 53 -10.36 -3.14 8.16
N GLU A 54 -9.95 -2.57 7.02
CA GLU A 54 -10.81 -2.48 5.85
C GLU A 54 -11.03 -3.84 5.18
N MET A 55 -10.00 -4.69 5.12
CA MET A 55 -10.14 -6.08 4.66
C MET A 55 -11.16 -6.83 5.51
N ASN A 56 -11.10 -6.69 6.83
CA ASN A 56 -12.06 -7.32 7.74
C ASN A 56 -13.50 -6.81 7.53
N ARG A 57 -13.68 -5.51 7.25
CA ARG A 57 -15.01 -4.92 7.01
C ARG A 57 -15.58 -5.24 5.64
N TYR A 58 -14.76 -5.09 4.61
CA TYR A 58 -15.18 -5.18 3.20
C TYR A 58 -15.21 -6.62 2.68
N GLN A 59 -14.40 -7.50 3.28
CA GLN A 59 -14.20 -8.89 2.86
C GLN A 59 -13.90 -8.99 1.35
N PRO A 60 -12.80 -8.36 0.86
CA PRO A 60 -12.43 -8.44 -0.54
C PRO A 60 -11.90 -9.83 -0.93
N ASP A 61 -12.11 -10.21 -2.19
CA ASP A 61 -11.48 -11.39 -2.78
C ASP A 61 -10.01 -11.10 -3.16
N PHE A 62 -9.70 -9.86 -3.54
CA PHE A 62 -8.37 -9.40 -3.94
C PHE A 62 -8.02 -8.05 -3.32
N VAL A 63 -6.75 -7.86 -2.99
CA VAL A 63 -6.18 -6.59 -2.52
C VAL A 63 -5.06 -6.17 -3.47
N LEU A 64 -5.09 -4.93 -3.95
CA LEU A 64 -4.04 -4.36 -4.79
C LEU A 64 -3.52 -3.06 -4.17
N CYS A 65 -2.29 -3.08 -3.67
CA CYS A 65 -1.66 -1.91 -3.08
C CYS A 65 -0.85 -1.13 -4.12
N ILE A 66 -1.19 0.13 -4.35
CA ILE A 66 -0.54 0.99 -5.34
C ILE A 66 0.36 2.01 -4.63
N GLY A 67 1.61 2.12 -5.08
CA GLY A 67 2.59 3.05 -4.51
C GLY A 67 3.28 3.90 -5.57
N GLN A 68 3.76 5.07 -5.17
CA GLN A 68 4.64 5.90 -5.98
C GLN A 68 6.07 5.33 -5.93
N ALA A 69 6.69 5.11 -7.09
CA ALA A 69 8.10 4.77 -7.23
C ALA A 69 8.81 5.83 -8.09
N GLY A 70 9.25 6.91 -7.46
CA GLY A 70 9.91 8.03 -8.14
C GLY A 70 11.11 7.58 -8.98
N GLY A 71 11.19 8.09 -10.21
CA GLY A 71 12.26 7.76 -11.16
C GLY A 71 12.02 6.52 -12.03
N ARG A 72 10.99 5.69 -11.76
CA ARG A 72 10.61 4.60 -12.68
C ARG A 72 9.86 5.16 -13.90
N THR A 73 10.05 4.53 -15.06
CA THR A 73 9.46 4.96 -16.35
C THR A 73 8.21 4.18 -16.76
N SER A 74 7.78 3.22 -15.95
CA SER A 74 6.70 2.28 -16.30
C SER A 74 6.04 1.72 -15.04
N VAL A 75 4.82 1.19 -15.20
CA VAL A 75 4.14 0.43 -14.15
C VAL A 75 4.82 -0.92 -13.98
N THR A 76 5.05 -1.30 -12.73
CA THR A 76 5.81 -2.51 -12.37
C THR A 76 5.06 -3.29 -11.29
N PRO A 77 4.40 -4.40 -11.63
CA PRO A 77 3.90 -5.33 -10.63
C PRO A 77 5.07 -5.88 -9.79
N GLU A 78 4.96 -5.79 -8.47
CA GLU A 78 5.97 -6.32 -7.56
C GLU A 78 5.78 -7.84 -7.38
N ARG A 79 6.88 -8.59 -7.50
CA ARG A 79 6.84 -10.06 -7.47
C ARG A 79 6.88 -10.62 -6.05
N VAL A 80 7.52 -9.90 -5.13
CA VAL A 80 7.87 -10.39 -3.79
C VAL A 80 7.90 -9.25 -2.79
N ALA A 81 7.37 -9.51 -1.58
CA ALA A 81 7.57 -8.68 -0.41
C ALA A 81 8.59 -9.34 0.52
N ILE A 82 9.56 -8.57 1.03
CA ILE A 82 10.57 -9.03 1.98
C ILE A 82 10.18 -8.59 3.40
N ASN A 83 10.45 -9.42 4.40
CA ASN A 83 10.09 -9.15 5.80
C ASN A 83 11.15 -8.27 6.49
N GLN A 84 11.35 -7.06 5.96
CA GLN A 84 12.29 -6.08 6.51
C GLN A 84 11.81 -4.65 6.22
N ASP A 85 11.77 -3.83 7.26
CA ASP A 85 11.69 -2.37 7.17
C ASP A 85 13.10 -1.76 7.29
N ASP A 86 13.50 -1.01 6.26
CA ASP A 86 14.78 -0.29 6.19
C ASP A 86 14.58 1.10 5.55
N ALA A 87 14.26 2.09 6.37
CA ALA A 87 13.75 3.39 5.95
C ALA A 87 14.87 4.43 5.72
N ARG A 88 15.12 4.78 4.45
CA ARG A 88 16.07 5.85 4.08
C ARG A 88 15.71 7.23 4.64
N ILE A 89 14.42 7.53 4.76
CA ILE A 89 13.87 8.77 5.31
C ILE A 89 12.78 8.42 6.33
N SER A 90 12.48 9.33 7.25
CA SER A 90 11.35 9.16 8.16
C SER A 90 10.02 9.15 7.42
N ASP A 91 9.06 8.43 7.99
CA ASP A 91 7.65 8.47 7.57
C ASP A 91 6.96 9.77 8.05
N ASN A 92 5.65 9.89 7.81
CA ASN A 92 4.90 11.12 8.15
C ASN A 92 4.69 11.35 9.67
N GLU A 93 5.06 10.40 10.52
CA GLU A 93 5.04 10.53 11.99
C GLU A 93 6.45 10.40 12.59
N ASP A 94 7.47 10.75 11.81
CA ASP A 94 8.90 10.75 12.19
C ASP A 94 9.49 9.37 12.52
N ASN A 95 8.79 8.27 12.21
CA ASN A 95 9.35 6.93 12.42
C ASN A 95 10.35 6.61 11.31
N GLN A 96 11.48 6.00 11.69
CA GLN A 96 12.52 5.58 10.75
C GLN A 96 13.10 4.22 11.16
N PRO A 97 12.35 3.11 10.98
CA PRO A 97 12.87 1.78 11.28
C PRO A 97 14.05 1.45 10.35
N ILE A 98 15.13 0.96 10.94
CA ILE A 98 16.33 0.48 10.23
C ILE A 98 16.59 -0.96 10.67
N ASP A 99 16.75 -1.86 9.70
CA ASP A 99 17.00 -3.29 9.90
C ASP A 99 16.01 -3.97 10.88
N ARG A 100 14.72 -3.68 10.73
CA ARG A 100 13.67 -4.28 11.58
C ARG A 100 12.82 -5.30 10.80
N PRO A 101 12.49 -6.47 11.38
CA PRO A 101 11.50 -7.35 10.77
C PRO A 101 10.11 -6.69 10.82
N ILE A 102 9.34 -6.83 9.74
CA ILE A 102 7.95 -6.32 9.65
C ILE A 102 7.04 -7.15 10.56
N ARG A 103 7.14 -8.49 10.46
CA ARG A 103 6.42 -9.47 11.28
C ARG A 103 7.41 -10.47 11.87
N PRO A 104 7.66 -10.47 13.20
CA PRO A 104 8.62 -11.37 13.83
C PRO A 104 8.31 -12.87 13.62
N ASP A 105 7.04 -13.20 13.44
CA ASP A 105 6.52 -14.55 13.19
C ASP A 105 6.29 -14.86 11.70
N GLY A 106 6.57 -13.90 10.81
CA GLY A 106 6.38 -14.04 9.37
C GLY A 106 7.51 -14.78 8.66
N ALA A 107 7.22 -15.33 7.49
CA ALA A 107 8.27 -15.84 6.59
C ALA A 107 9.23 -14.72 6.17
N SER A 108 10.43 -15.08 5.69
CA SER A 108 11.39 -14.09 5.18
C SER A 108 10.86 -13.29 3.99
N ALA A 109 9.98 -13.90 3.18
CA ALA A 109 9.35 -13.26 2.04
C ALA A 109 8.04 -13.95 1.66
N TYR A 110 7.17 -13.21 0.98
CA TYR A 110 5.96 -13.71 0.35
C TYR A 110 5.93 -13.29 -1.13
N PHE A 111 5.62 -14.23 -2.02
CA PHE A 111 5.42 -13.95 -3.43
C PHE A 111 3.97 -13.53 -3.69
N SER A 112 3.78 -12.60 -4.63
CA SER A 112 2.47 -12.20 -5.12
C SER A 112 1.80 -13.30 -5.95
#